data_AF-A0A432M0B7-F1
#
_entry.id   AF-A0A432M0B7-F1
#
_cell.length_a   1.000
_cell.length_b   1.000
_cell.length_c   1.000
_cell.angle_alpha   90.00
_cell.angle_beta   90.00
_cell.angle_gamma   90.00
#
_symmetry.space_group_name_H-M   'P 1'
#
loop_
_entity.id
_entity.type
_entity.pdbx_description
1 polymer ?
#
loop_
_entity_poly.entity_id
_entity_poly.type
_entity_poly.pdbx_seq_one_letter_code
_entity_poly.pdbx_strand_id
1 'polypeptide(L)'
;MMNKTKRDGLPALGPSLELLAARECRSLLRALAVRKRRQEGIHQARKSCRRLRSLLPLLPPGQPTGAVNRRLRELAHGLAPLRDAHIAAHTAKLLATAHETWITPEVIHALEHRCEQILDDALKQDPQWRQRRADAQRIITSIHALAWADIRPALAMKTLKRSQRRVKKAHGKALASRVPDALHRWRRRARKLRYQLEFVRKARRMAGMKKRRTQSYGARARQLSALTDQLGWRQDFQIFLGAIEQLPDSTDVRALRRQLPNKSASWSQAEPHT
;
A
#
# COMPACT_ATOMS: atom_id res chain seq x y z
N MET A 1 47.51 1.00 20.28
CA MET A 1 46.21 1.71 20.10
C MET A 1 45.19 0.76 19.48
N MET A 2 44.01 0.66 20.10
CA MET A 2 43.05 -0.46 20.07
C MET A 2 42.39 -0.80 18.71
N ASN A 3 42.50 -2.09 18.35
CA ASN A 3 41.58 -2.97 17.60
C ASN A 3 40.64 -2.39 16.52
N LYS A 4 41.11 -2.43 15.26
CA LYS A 4 40.28 -2.38 14.04
C LYS A 4 39.60 -3.72 13.67
N THR A 5 39.91 -4.81 14.36
CA THR A 5 39.60 -6.21 13.96
C THR A 5 38.29 -6.79 14.52
N LYS A 6 37.35 -5.98 15.03
CA LYS A 6 36.01 -6.44 15.49
C LYS A 6 34.83 -5.90 14.69
N ARG A 7 35.03 -5.43 13.45
CA ARG A 7 33.92 -4.99 12.57
C ARG A 7 33.38 -6.06 11.60
N ASP A 8 34.09 -7.18 11.41
CA ASP A 8 33.77 -8.16 10.33
C ASP A 8 32.79 -9.29 10.71
N GLY A 9 32.26 -9.30 11.94
CA GLY A 9 31.34 -10.36 12.39
C GLY A 9 29.86 -9.99 12.44
N LEU A 10 29.48 -8.76 12.10
CA LEU A 10 28.09 -8.31 12.25
C LEU A 10 27.29 -8.65 10.98
N PRO A 11 26.20 -9.42 11.09
CA PRO A 11 25.36 -9.74 9.94
C PRO A 11 24.88 -8.49 9.22
N ALA A 12 25.20 -8.39 7.93
CA ALA A 12 25.04 -7.20 7.11
C ALA A 12 23.56 -6.91 6.77
N LEU A 13 22.81 -6.46 7.77
CA LEU A 13 21.40 -6.09 7.64
C LEU A 13 21.19 -4.98 6.61
N GLY A 14 22.08 -3.99 6.58
CA GLY A 14 22.06 -2.85 5.66
C GLY A 14 22.10 -3.26 4.18
N PRO A 15 23.17 -3.93 3.73
CA PRO A 15 23.26 -4.45 2.36
C PRO A 15 22.09 -5.37 1.98
N SER A 16 21.60 -6.19 2.93
CA SER A 16 20.42 -7.02 2.67
C SER A 16 19.13 -6.20 2.47
N LEU A 17 18.96 -5.07 3.16
CA LEU A 17 17.84 -4.15 2.97
C LEU A 17 17.97 -3.36 1.67
N GLU A 18 19.20 -3.00 1.27
CA GLU A 18 19.50 -2.36 -0.01
C GLU A 18 19.06 -3.24 -1.19
N LEU A 19 19.45 -4.52 -1.18
CA LEU A 19 19.04 -5.49 -2.20
C LEU A 19 17.51 -5.61 -2.29
N LEU A 20 16.82 -5.55 -1.15
CA LEU A 20 15.35 -5.56 -1.11
C LEU A 20 14.76 -4.24 -1.63
N ALA A 21 15.36 -3.09 -1.33
CA ALA A 21 14.97 -1.80 -1.88
C ALA A 21 15.13 -1.78 -3.41
N ALA A 22 16.28 -2.23 -3.92
CA ALA A 22 16.55 -2.33 -5.36
C ALA A 22 15.55 -3.24 -6.08
N ARG A 23 15.11 -4.34 -5.45
CA ARG A 23 14.02 -5.20 -5.97
C ARG A 23 12.70 -4.44 -6.08
N GLU A 24 12.34 -3.63 -5.09
CA GLU A 24 11.13 -2.79 -5.16
C GLU A 24 11.24 -1.68 -6.20
N CYS A 25 12.42 -1.08 -6.38
CA CYS A 25 12.71 -0.13 -7.46
C CYS A 25 12.46 -0.76 -8.84
N ARG A 26 13.00 -1.96 -9.08
CA ARG A 26 12.75 -2.71 -10.32
C ARG A 26 11.27 -3.07 -10.50
N SER A 27 10.59 -3.46 -9.43
CA SER A 27 9.16 -3.73 -9.48
C SER A 27 8.34 -2.49 -9.82
N LEU A 28 8.70 -1.31 -9.29
CA LEU A 28 8.05 -0.04 -9.65
C LEU A 28 8.19 0.27 -11.15
N LEU A 29 9.41 0.20 -11.70
CA LEU A 29 9.65 0.48 -13.12
C LEU A 29 8.91 -0.51 -14.03
N ARG A 30 8.98 -1.81 -13.72
CA ARG A 30 8.27 -2.84 -14.48
C ARG A 30 6.76 -2.62 -14.44
N ALA A 31 6.22 -2.30 -13.26
CA ALA A 31 4.80 -2.06 -13.08
C ALA A 31 4.29 -0.86 -13.90
N LEU A 32 5.07 0.21 -13.98
CA LEU A 32 4.77 1.37 -14.82
C LEU A 32 4.93 1.10 -16.33
N ALA A 33 5.69 0.07 -16.71
CA ALA A 33 5.88 -0.31 -18.11
C ALA A 33 4.82 -1.30 -18.64
N VAL A 34 3.95 -1.84 -17.78
CA VAL A 34 2.90 -2.79 -18.20
C VAL A 34 1.87 -2.11 -19.10
N ARG A 35 1.59 -2.71 -20.27
CA ARG A 35 0.62 -2.20 -21.26
C ARG A 35 -0.72 -2.96 -21.31
N LYS A 36 -0.71 -4.29 -21.24
CA LYS A 36 -1.95 -5.10 -21.38
C LYS A 36 -2.78 -5.18 -20.09
N ARG A 37 -2.09 -5.21 -18.93
CA ARG A 37 -2.68 -5.37 -17.59
C ARG A 37 -2.44 -4.12 -16.75
N ARG A 38 -2.90 -2.97 -17.27
CA ARG A 38 -2.56 -1.64 -16.73
C ARG A 38 -3.03 -1.49 -15.28
N GLN A 39 -4.20 -2.04 -14.95
CA GLN A 39 -4.76 -1.95 -13.59
C GLN A 39 -3.88 -2.68 -12.58
N GLU A 40 -3.35 -3.84 -12.93
CA GLU A 40 -2.37 -4.57 -12.12
C GLU A 40 -1.05 -3.81 -12.05
N GLY A 41 -0.59 -3.24 -13.17
CA GLY A 41 0.57 -2.34 -13.20
C GLY A 41 0.43 -1.18 -12.22
N ILE A 42 -0.70 -0.47 -12.25
CA ILE A 42 -1.03 0.63 -11.34
C ILE A 42 -1.05 0.15 -9.88
N HIS A 43 -1.69 -0.98 -9.60
CA HIS A 43 -1.70 -1.59 -8.27
C HIS A 43 -0.27 -1.90 -7.78
N GLN A 44 0.55 -2.55 -8.60
CA GLN A 44 1.92 -2.92 -8.24
C GLN A 44 2.81 -1.69 -8.08
N ALA A 45 2.70 -0.69 -8.93
CA ALA A 45 3.45 0.57 -8.80
C ALA A 45 3.13 1.26 -7.46
N ARG A 46 1.84 1.41 -7.13
CA ARG A 46 1.40 1.95 -5.83
C ARG A 46 1.90 1.10 -4.66
N LYS A 47 1.90 -0.23 -4.81
CA LYS A 47 2.40 -1.17 -3.79
C LYS A 47 3.91 -1.00 -3.58
N SER A 48 4.72 -0.95 -4.64
CA SER A 48 6.16 -0.72 -4.57
C SER A 48 6.49 0.63 -3.94
N CYS A 49 5.79 1.72 -4.30
CA CYS A 49 5.94 3.02 -3.64
C CYS A 49 5.68 2.93 -2.12
N ARG A 50 4.59 2.26 -1.70
CA ARG A 50 4.30 2.08 -0.27
C ARG A 50 5.36 1.25 0.45
N ARG A 51 5.90 0.22 -0.22
CA ARG A 51 6.93 -0.66 0.32
C ARG A 51 8.27 0.06 0.48
N LEU A 52 8.73 0.79 -0.54
CA LEU A 52 9.90 1.67 -0.46
C LEU A 52 9.77 2.69 0.68
N ARG A 53 8.63 3.38 0.79
CA ARG A 53 8.37 4.33 1.90
C ARG A 53 8.37 3.69 3.30
N SER A 54 8.16 2.37 3.38
CA SER A 54 8.24 1.64 4.65
C SER A 54 9.69 1.38 5.09
N LEU A 55 10.61 1.28 4.13
CA LEU A 55 12.04 1.09 4.38
C LEU A 55 12.73 2.37 4.85
N LEU A 56 12.37 3.53 4.31
CA LEU A 56 13.05 4.81 4.58
C LEU A 56 13.28 5.14 6.07
N PRO A 57 12.35 4.90 7.02
CA PRO A 57 12.59 5.14 8.44
C PRO A 57 13.61 4.20 9.11
N LEU A 58 14.07 3.16 8.41
CA LEU A 58 15.11 2.24 8.90
C LEU A 58 16.52 2.81 8.67
N LEU A 59 16.67 3.77 7.75
CA LEU A 59 17.93 4.46 7.49
C LEU A 59 18.37 5.33 8.68
N PRO A 60 19.68 5.57 8.82
CA PRO A 60 20.21 6.49 9.82
C PRO A 60 19.66 7.92 9.65
N PRO A 61 19.65 8.72 10.74
CA PRO A 61 19.34 10.14 10.66
C PRO A 61 20.35 10.88 9.76
N GLY A 62 19.99 12.08 9.29
CA GLY A 62 20.84 12.89 8.40
C GLY A 62 20.68 12.59 6.91
N GLN A 63 20.07 11.45 6.56
CA GLN A 63 19.78 11.09 5.16
C GLN A 63 18.54 11.86 4.62
N PRO A 64 18.48 12.18 3.31
CA PRO A 64 17.38 12.93 2.68
C PRO A 64 16.09 12.11 2.50
N THR A 65 15.80 11.21 3.44
CA THR A 65 14.64 10.29 3.42
C THR A 65 13.29 11.00 3.36
N GLY A 66 13.20 12.22 3.90
CA GLY A 66 12.00 13.05 3.86
C GLY A 66 11.60 13.42 2.43
N ALA A 67 12.56 13.92 1.65
CA ALA A 67 12.36 14.31 0.25
C ALA A 67 11.99 13.09 -0.61
N VAL A 68 12.72 11.98 -0.47
CA VAL A 68 12.42 10.72 -1.18
C VAL A 68 11.03 10.20 -0.84
N ASN A 69 10.64 10.22 0.44
CA ASN A 69 9.30 9.81 0.87
C ASN A 69 8.19 10.69 0.27
N ARG A 70 8.44 12.00 0.11
CA ARG A 70 7.51 12.95 -0.49
C ARG A 70 7.28 12.64 -1.97
N ARG A 71 8.36 12.46 -2.73
CA ARG A 71 8.30 12.11 -4.15
C ARG A 71 7.63 10.76 -4.41
N LEU A 72 7.96 9.73 -3.61
CA LEU A 72 7.24 8.45 -3.65
C LEU A 72 5.76 8.58 -3.28
N ARG A 73 5.42 9.54 -2.41
CA ARG A 73 4.02 9.82 -2.04
C ARG A 73 3.30 10.46 -3.22
N GLU A 74 3.86 11.50 -3.82
CA GLU A 74 3.31 12.22 -4.97
C GLU A 74 3.07 11.28 -6.15
N LEU A 75 4.09 10.50 -6.54
CA LEU A 75 3.95 9.49 -7.60
C LEU A 75 2.82 8.51 -7.31
N ALA A 76 2.70 8.03 -6.07
CA ALA A 76 1.60 7.16 -5.68
C ALA A 76 0.24 7.87 -5.65
N HIS A 77 0.17 9.14 -5.25
CA HIS A 77 -1.08 9.92 -5.21
C HIS A 77 -1.60 10.18 -6.63
N GLY A 78 -0.72 10.48 -7.59
CA GLY A 78 -1.11 10.64 -8.99
C GLY A 78 -1.71 9.38 -9.62
N LEU A 79 -1.46 8.20 -9.05
CA LEU A 79 -2.07 6.93 -9.46
C LEU A 79 -3.33 6.56 -8.65
N ALA A 80 -3.75 7.38 -7.67
CA ALA A 80 -4.86 7.05 -6.78
C ALA A 80 -6.21 7.02 -7.51
N PRO A 81 -6.60 8.04 -8.30
CA PRO A 81 -7.91 8.04 -8.97
C PRO A 81 -8.12 6.82 -9.86
N LEU A 82 -7.09 6.44 -10.64
CA LEU A 82 -7.10 5.25 -11.50
C LEU A 82 -7.36 3.97 -10.69
N ARG A 83 -6.68 3.82 -9.54
CA ARG A 83 -6.85 2.63 -8.69
C ARG A 83 -8.21 2.63 -8.00
N ASP A 84 -8.71 3.78 -7.59
CA ASP A 84 -9.95 3.89 -6.84
C ASP A 84 -11.15 3.61 -7.77
N ALA A 85 -11.12 4.10 -9.02
CA ALA A 85 -12.12 3.75 -10.04
C ALA A 85 -12.17 2.23 -10.31
N HIS A 86 -11.01 1.60 -10.49
CA HIS A 86 -10.95 0.15 -10.66
C HIS A 86 -11.39 -0.63 -9.40
N ILE A 87 -11.07 -0.13 -8.19
CA ILE A 87 -11.56 -0.73 -6.94
C ILE A 87 -13.09 -0.66 -6.89
N ALA A 88 -13.70 0.46 -7.26
CA ALA A 88 -15.16 0.60 -7.23
C ALA A 88 -15.84 -0.44 -8.14
N ALA A 89 -15.40 -0.58 -9.39
CA ALA A 89 -15.92 -1.59 -10.32
C ALA A 89 -15.70 -3.02 -9.81
N HIS A 90 -14.50 -3.31 -9.26
CA HIS A 90 -14.21 -4.63 -8.71
C HIS A 90 -15.07 -4.96 -7.48
N THR A 91 -15.26 -4.00 -6.57
CA THR A 91 -16.12 -4.15 -5.39
C THR A 91 -17.56 -4.40 -5.80
N ALA A 92 -18.07 -3.70 -6.81
CA ALA A 92 -19.42 -3.93 -7.35
C ALA A 92 -19.60 -5.39 -7.84
N LYS A 93 -18.60 -5.92 -8.57
CA LYS A 93 -18.62 -7.32 -9.02
C LYS A 93 -18.62 -8.31 -7.87
N LEU A 94 -17.79 -8.10 -6.85
CA LEU A 94 -17.72 -8.98 -5.68
C LEU A 94 -19.05 -9.01 -4.92
N LEU A 95 -19.66 -7.84 -4.73
CA LEU A 95 -20.97 -7.72 -4.07
C LEU A 95 -22.07 -8.41 -4.89
N ALA A 96 -22.12 -8.21 -6.21
CA ALA A 96 -23.07 -8.89 -7.08
C ALA A 96 -22.95 -10.43 -7.01
N THR A 97 -21.72 -10.97 -6.88
CA THR A 97 -21.51 -12.42 -6.72
C THR A 97 -21.89 -12.95 -5.32
N ALA A 98 -21.82 -12.12 -4.29
CA ALA A 98 -21.99 -12.53 -2.89
C ALA A 98 -23.44 -12.49 -2.38
N HIS A 99 -24.43 -12.62 -3.28
CA HIS A 99 -25.89 -12.69 -3.03
C HIS A 99 -26.62 -11.35 -2.93
N GLU A 100 -26.37 -10.44 -3.86
CA GLU A 100 -27.03 -9.14 -3.89
C GLU A 100 -27.74 -8.85 -5.22
N THR A 101 -29.05 -9.13 -5.25
CA THR A 101 -29.95 -8.89 -6.41
C THR A 101 -30.11 -7.42 -6.81
N TRP A 102 -29.45 -6.50 -6.11
CA TRP A 102 -29.63 -5.06 -6.26
C TRP A 102 -28.45 -4.36 -6.95
N ILE A 103 -27.31 -5.02 -7.13
CA ILE A 103 -26.26 -4.53 -8.05
C ILE A 103 -26.55 -5.10 -9.42
N THR A 104 -27.11 -4.27 -10.28
CA THR A 104 -27.45 -4.68 -11.63
C THR A 104 -26.20 -4.72 -12.53
N PRO A 105 -26.21 -5.53 -13.60
CA PRO A 105 -25.16 -5.52 -14.61
C PRO A 105 -24.89 -4.12 -15.18
N GLU A 106 -25.91 -3.28 -15.32
CA GLU A 106 -25.82 -1.92 -15.85
C GLU A 106 -25.00 -1.02 -14.93
N VAL A 107 -25.15 -1.14 -13.60
CA VAL A 107 -24.33 -0.40 -12.64
C VAL A 107 -22.86 -0.83 -12.73
N ILE A 108 -22.60 -2.13 -12.88
CA ILE A 108 -21.24 -2.65 -13.04
C ILE A 108 -20.63 -2.10 -14.32
N HIS A 109 -21.33 -2.19 -15.46
CA HIS A 109 -20.86 -1.65 -16.73
C HIS A 109 -20.60 -0.14 -16.66
N ALA A 110 -21.44 0.63 -15.99
CA ALA A 110 -21.23 2.07 -15.80
C ALA A 110 -19.93 2.38 -15.01
N LEU A 111 -19.65 1.61 -13.96
CA LEU A 111 -18.41 1.75 -13.19
C LEU A 111 -17.17 1.32 -13.99
N GLU A 112 -17.28 0.27 -14.80
CA GLU A 112 -16.19 -0.19 -15.68
C GLU A 112 -15.88 0.84 -16.75
N HIS A 113 -16.92 1.34 -17.44
CA HIS A 113 -16.78 2.39 -18.43
C HIS A 113 -16.14 3.65 -17.83
N ARG A 114 -16.58 4.09 -16.64
CA ARG A 114 -15.94 5.21 -15.93
C ARG A 114 -14.46 4.93 -15.61
N CYS A 115 -14.14 3.71 -15.20
CA CYS A 115 -12.76 3.30 -14.94
C CYS A 115 -11.89 3.36 -16.22
N GLU A 116 -12.42 2.96 -17.35
CA GLU A 116 -11.76 3.05 -18.67
C GLU A 116 -11.57 4.51 -19.10
N GLN A 117 -12.60 5.35 -19.00
CA GLN A 117 -12.51 6.78 -19.31
C GLN A 117 -11.41 7.48 -18.50
N ILE A 118 -11.37 7.26 -17.17
CA ILE A 118 -10.34 7.84 -16.29
C ILE A 118 -8.94 7.35 -16.70
N LEU A 119 -8.82 6.08 -17.12
CA LEU A 119 -7.56 5.53 -17.59
C LEU A 119 -7.12 6.16 -18.91
N ASP A 120 -8.04 6.28 -19.87
CA ASP A 120 -7.76 6.85 -21.19
C ASP A 120 -7.38 8.33 -21.09
N ASP A 121 -8.10 9.11 -20.29
CA ASP A 121 -7.77 10.52 -20.09
C ASP A 121 -6.40 10.69 -19.42
N ALA A 122 -6.08 9.86 -18.44
CA ALA A 122 -4.75 9.86 -17.85
C ALA A 122 -3.68 9.48 -18.89
N LEU A 123 -3.96 8.53 -19.78
CA LEU A 123 -3.02 8.11 -20.84
C LEU A 123 -2.85 9.15 -21.95
N LYS A 124 -3.88 9.96 -22.25
CA LYS A 124 -3.74 11.12 -23.14
C LYS A 124 -2.77 12.14 -22.54
N GLN A 125 -2.84 12.37 -21.23
CA GLN A 125 -1.96 13.31 -20.52
C GLN A 125 -0.52 12.80 -20.34
N ASP A 126 -0.34 11.51 -20.05
CA ASP A 126 0.98 10.88 -19.90
C ASP A 126 1.06 9.57 -20.70
N PRO A 127 1.26 9.66 -22.03
CA PRO A 127 1.29 8.50 -22.91
C PRO A 127 2.29 7.46 -22.44
N GLN A 128 1.81 6.24 -22.23
CA GLN A 128 2.60 5.11 -21.73
C GLN A 128 3.34 5.38 -20.40
N TRP A 129 2.83 6.30 -19.59
CA TRP A 129 3.44 6.69 -18.32
C TRP A 129 4.88 7.20 -18.45
N ARG A 130 5.25 7.86 -19.56
CA ARG A 130 6.61 8.37 -19.81
C ARG A 130 7.07 9.31 -18.70
N GLN A 131 6.26 10.31 -18.35
CA GLN A 131 6.61 11.28 -17.31
C GLN A 131 6.72 10.59 -15.95
N ARG A 132 5.74 9.75 -15.59
CA ARG A 132 5.77 8.97 -14.34
C ARG A 132 6.96 8.02 -14.24
N ARG A 133 7.39 7.43 -15.36
CA ARG A 133 8.58 6.56 -15.43
C ARG A 133 9.86 7.37 -15.23
N ALA A 134 9.97 8.55 -15.84
CA ALA A 134 11.09 9.46 -15.61
C ALA A 134 11.17 9.89 -14.13
N ASP A 135 10.03 10.24 -13.53
CA ASP A 135 9.93 10.56 -12.10
C ASP A 135 10.37 9.39 -11.22
N ALA A 136 9.88 8.18 -11.52
CA ALA A 136 10.29 6.97 -10.82
C ALA A 136 11.79 6.73 -10.93
N GLN A 137 12.40 6.92 -12.11
CA GLN A 137 13.84 6.77 -12.31
C GLN A 137 14.62 7.77 -11.44
N ARG A 138 14.22 9.05 -11.44
CA ARG A 138 14.85 10.07 -10.59
C ARG A 138 14.70 9.77 -9.10
N ILE A 139 13.58 9.17 -8.68
CA ILE A 139 13.38 8.72 -7.29
C ILE A 139 14.31 7.56 -6.97
N ILE A 140 14.43 6.60 -7.88
CA ILE A 140 15.26 5.40 -7.73
C ILE A 140 16.75 5.78 -7.60
N THR A 141 17.24 6.71 -8.42
CA THR A 141 18.59 7.25 -8.26
C THR A 141 18.81 7.81 -6.86
N SER A 142 17.85 8.61 -6.33
CA SER A 142 17.93 9.11 -4.96
C SER A 142 17.87 8.01 -3.89
N ILE A 143 17.20 6.88 -4.15
CA ILE A 143 17.13 5.73 -3.24
C ILE A 143 18.46 4.99 -3.20
N HIS A 144 19.12 4.80 -4.35
CA HIS A 144 20.41 4.12 -4.43
C HIS A 144 21.53 4.93 -3.77
N ALA A 145 21.43 6.26 -3.76
CA ALA A 145 22.40 7.14 -3.09
C ALA A 145 22.28 7.18 -1.55
N LEU A 146 21.30 6.50 -0.95
CA LEU A 146 21.13 6.48 0.51
C LEU A 146 22.17 5.57 1.16
N ALA A 147 22.61 5.92 2.37
CA ALA A 147 23.61 5.13 3.10
C ALA A 147 23.02 3.83 3.71
N TRP A 148 22.74 2.85 2.87
CA TRP A 148 22.17 1.56 3.28
C TRP A 148 23.14 0.73 4.13
N ALA A 149 24.45 0.81 3.83
CA ALA A 149 25.50 0.12 4.57
C ALA A 149 25.53 0.52 6.07
N ASP A 150 25.13 1.75 6.38
CA ASP A 150 25.15 2.30 7.74
C ASP A 150 23.97 1.86 8.61
N ILE A 151 23.05 1.04 8.08
CA ILE A 151 21.90 0.55 8.85
C ILE A 151 22.35 -0.46 9.90
N ARG A 152 22.40 0.01 11.15
CA ARG A 152 22.69 -0.83 12.31
C ARG A 152 21.45 -1.63 12.78
N PRO A 153 21.59 -2.90 13.20
CA PRO A 153 20.48 -3.70 13.73
C PRO A 153 19.74 -3.05 14.90
N ALA A 154 20.44 -2.35 15.78
CA ALA A 154 19.85 -1.65 16.93
C ALA A 154 18.92 -0.49 16.48
N LEU A 155 19.31 0.25 15.45
CA LEU A 155 18.49 1.32 14.87
C LEU A 155 17.21 0.75 14.25
N ALA A 156 17.34 -0.30 13.44
CA ALA A 156 16.19 -0.97 12.84
C ALA A 156 15.20 -1.45 13.91
N MET A 157 15.69 -2.04 15.00
CA MET A 157 14.86 -2.44 16.14
C MET A 157 14.15 -1.26 16.81
N LYS A 158 14.88 -0.15 17.05
CA LYS A 158 14.31 1.08 17.62
C LYS A 158 13.19 1.62 16.73
N THR A 159 13.38 1.63 15.42
CA THR A 159 12.36 2.05 14.45
C THR A 159 11.14 1.12 14.47
N LEU A 160 11.33 -0.20 14.50
CA LEU A 160 10.21 -1.15 14.60
C LEU A 160 9.39 -0.94 15.88
N LYS A 161 10.04 -0.77 17.03
CA LYS A 161 9.38 -0.46 18.31
C LYS A 161 8.55 0.84 18.21
N ARG A 162 9.12 1.89 17.59
CA ARG A 162 8.40 3.16 17.36
C ARG A 162 7.18 2.96 16.45
N SER A 163 7.31 2.21 15.36
CA SER A 163 6.19 1.88 14.48
C SER A 163 5.10 1.10 15.20
N GLN A 164 5.46 0.13 16.05
CA GLN A 164 4.51 -0.62 16.87
C GLN A 164 3.74 0.28 17.83
N ARG A 165 4.43 1.19 18.54
CA ARG A 165 3.76 2.18 19.41
C ARG A 165 2.77 3.06 18.63
N ARG A 166 3.13 3.48 17.42
CA ARG A 166 2.25 4.27 16.54
C ARG A 166 1.02 3.49 16.08
N VAL A 167 1.15 2.18 15.81
CA VAL A 167 0.01 1.31 15.51
C VAL A 167 -0.91 1.20 16.72
N LYS A 168 -0.37 0.92 17.92
CA LYS A 168 -1.17 0.85 19.16
C LYS A 168 -1.93 2.14 19.45
N LYS A 169 -1.27 3.30 19.33
CA LYS A 169 -1.92 4.61 19.50
C LYS A 169 -3.03 4.85 18.48
N ALA A 170 -2.81 4.48 17.21
CA ALA A 170 -3.83 4.63 16.17
C ALA A 170 -5.02 3.68 16.39
N HIS A 171 -4.76 2.46 16.88
CA HIS A 171 -5.80 1.51 17.27
C HIS A 171 -6.69 2.07 18.37
N GLY A 172 -6.12 2.56 19.47
CA GLY A 172 -6.90 3.17 20.57
C GLY A 172 -7.79 4.32 20.10
N LYS A 173 -7.27 5.20 19.23
CA LYS A 173 -8.07 6.27 18.63
C LYS A 173 -9.19 5.77 17.72
N ALA A 174 -8.93 4.72 16.93
CA ALA A 174 -9.91 4.13 16.04
C ALA A 174 -11.06 3.47 16.82
N LEU A 175 -10.76 2.79 17.94
CA LEU A 175 -11.78 2.21 18.81
C LEU A 175 -12.63 3.27 19.51
N ALA A 176 -12.02 4.36 19.98
CA ALA A 176 -12.71 5.41 20.71
C ALA A 176 -13.66 6.24 19.81
N SER A 177 -13.22 6.60 18.60
CA SER A 177 -14.00 7.51 17.73
C SER A 177 -14.81 6.80 16.66
N ARG A 178 -14.40 5.60 16.22
CA ARG A 178 -14.98 4.83 15.10
C ARG A 178 -15.19 5.60 13.78
N VAL A 179 -14.66 6.82 13.65
CA VAL A 179 -14.77 7.61 12.42
C VAL A 179 -13.88 7.02 11.31
N PRO A 180 -14.31 7.12 10.02
CA PRO A 180 -13.59 6.54 8.88
C PRO A 180 -12.11 6.94 8.84
N ASP A 181 -11.85 8.18 9.22
CA ASP A 181 -10.55 8.82 9.19
C ASP A 181 -9.56 8.22 10.22
N ALA A 182 -10.06 7.86 11.40
CA ALA A 182 -9.28 7.18 12.44
C ALA A 182 -8.96 5.72 12.05
N LEU A 183 -9.95 5.02 11.47
CA LEU A 183 -9.78 3.67 10.93
C LEU A 183 -8.76 3.66 9.78
N HIS A 184 -8.85 4.62 8.86
CA HIS A 184 -7.90 4.78 7.76
C HIS A 184 -6.47 5.02 8.25
N ARG A 185 -6.31 5.90 9.25
CA ARG A 185 -5.01 6.13 9.90
C ARG A 185 -4.47 4.85 10.53
N TRP A 186 -5.29 4.07 11.23
CA TRP A 186 -4.88 2.80 11.82
C TRP A 186 -4.42 1.81 10.74
N ARG A 187 -5.21 1.59 9.68
CA ARG A 187 -4.87 0.73 8.54
C ARG A 187 -3.53 1.10 7.93
N ARG A 188 -3.29 2.39 7.66
CA ARG A 188 -2.03 2.88 7.08
C ARG A 188 -0.81 2.59 7.96
N ARG A 189 -0.95 2.74 9.28
CA ARG A 189 0.14 2.46 10.23
C ARG A 189 0.39 0.97 10.36
N ALA A 190 -0.65 0.15 10.46
CA ALA A 190 -0.56 -1.30 10.52
C ALA A 190 0.15 -1.87 9.27
N ARG A 191 -0.26 -1.43 8.08
CA ARG A 191 0.36 -1.80 6.80
C ARG A 191 1.84 -1.42 6.74
N LYS A 192 2.20 -0.21 7.20
CA LYS A 192 3.60 0.21 7.23
C LYS A 192 4.44 -0.70 8.14
N LEU A 193 3.93 -1.02 9.34
CA LEU A 193 4.61 -1.93 10.25
C LEU A 193 4.73 -3.34 9.66
N ARG A 194 3.68 -3.87 9.00
CA ARG A 194 3.72 -5.15 8.29
C ARG A 194 4.89 -5.20 7.30
N TYR A 195 5.00 -4.21 6.41
CA TYR A 195 6.09 -4.18 5.44
C TYR A 195 7.46 -4.05 6.09
N GLN A 196 7.61 -3.23 7.14
CA GLN A 196 8.87 -3.15 7.87
C GLN A 196 9.28 -4.49 8.48
N LEU A 197 8.34 -5.21 9.08
CA LEU A 197 8.59 -6.55 9.63
C LEU A 197 8.96 -7.55 8.53
N GLU A 198 8.26 -7.53 7.39
CA GLU A 198 8.60 -8.37 6.24
C GLU A 198 10.01 -8.11 5.72
N PHE A 199 10.38 -6.84 5.54
CA PHE A 199 11.71 -6.46 5.03
C PHE A 199 12.81 -6.84 6.01
N VAL A 200 12.67 -6.47 7.29
CA VAL A 200 13.66 -6.82 8.31
C VAL A 200 13.74 -8.34 8.45
N ARG A 201 12.64 -9.08 8.39
CA ARG A 201 12.65 -10.55 8.40
C ARG A 201 13.44 -11.12 7.22
N LYS A 202 13.17 -10.65 5.99
CA LYS A 202 13.87 -11.10 4.78
C LYS A 202 15.35 -10.75 4.83
N ALA A 203 15.70 -9.52 5.21
CA ALA A 203 17.07 -9.06 5.32
C ALA A 203 17.85 -9.85 6.38
N ARG A 204 17.25 -10.12 7.54
CA ARG A 204 17.86 -10.97 8.58
C ARG A 204 18.12 -12.39 8.10
N ARG A 205 17.22 -12.96 7.29
CA ARG A 205 17.42 -14.29 6.69
C ARG A 205 18.57 -14.29 5.69
N MET A 206 18.64 -13.27 4.83
CA MET A 206 19.75 -13.11 3.87
C MET A 206 21.10 -12.93 4.57
N ALA A 207 21.13 -12.22 5.70
CA ALA A 207 22.32 -12.02 6.51
C ALA A 207 22.65 -13.20 7.47
N GLY A 208 21.97 -14.34 7.38
CA GLY A 208 22.25 -15.50 8.26
C GLY A 208 21.96 -15.29 9.76
N MET A 209 21.12 -14.30 10.13
CA MET A 209 20.86 -13.98 11.55
C MET A 209 19.91 -14.98 12.24
N LYS A 210 20.05 -15.12 13.57
CA LYS A 210 19.23 -15.96 14.48
C LYS A 210 17.75 -16.11 14.07
N LYS A 211 17.31 -17.37 13.92
CA LYS A 211 15.98 -17.79 13.41
C LYS A 211 14.80 -17.36 14.29
N ARG A 212 14.92 -17.39 15.62
CA ARG A 212 13.79 -17.10 16.56
C ARG A 212 13.13 -15.73 16.33
N ARG A 213 13.93 -14.66 16.19
CA ARG A 213 13.40 -13.31 15.92
C ARG A 213 12.76 -13.21 14.53
N THR A 214 13.33 -13.91 13.55
CA THR A 214 12.83 -13.96 12.16
C THR A 214 11.45 -14.63 12.10
N GLN A 215 11.23 -15.71 12.87
CA GLN A 215 9.91 -16.35 13.01
C GLN A 215 8.89 -15.43 13.67
N SER A 216 9.25 -14.78 14.79
CA SER A 216 8.37 -13.84 15.51
C SER A 216 7.91 -12.67 14.61
N TYR A 217 8.81 -12.11 13.79
CA TYR A 217 8.44 -11.08 12.81
C TYR A 217 7.51 -11.62 11.72
N GLY A 218 7.70 -12.88 11.30
CA GLY A 218 6.81 -13.54 10.34
C GLY A 218 5.39 -13.70 10.89
N ALA A 219 5.25 -14.19 12.12
CA ALA A 219 3.94 -14.33 12.77
C ALA A 219 3.22 -12.98 12.90
N ARG A 220 3.92 -11.94 13.40
CA ARG A 220 3.35 -10.59 13.52
C ARG A 220 2.97 -9.96 12.18
N ALA A 221 3.77 -10.18 11.14
CA ALA A 221 3.45 -9.69 9.81
C ALA A 221 2.18 -10.35 9.24
N ARG A 222 1.97 -11.66 9.50
CA ARG A 222 0.75 -12.37 9.11
C ARG A 222 -0.48 -11.82 9.84
N GLN A 223 -0.41 -11.66 11.15
CA GLN A 223 -1.48 -11.05 11.95
C GLN A 223 -1.86 -9.65 11.45
N LEU A 224 -0.85 -8.82 11.16
CA LEU A 224 -1.08 -7.49 10.58
C LEU A 224 -1.63 -7.55 9.15
N SER A 225 -1.37 -8.63 8.40
CA SER A 225 -1.96 -8.79 7.07
C SER A 225 -3.46 -8.92 7.18
N ALA A 226 -3.93 -9.93 7.92
CA ALA A 226 -5.36 -10.18 8.16
C ALA A 226 -6.06 -8.88 8.61
N LEU A 227 -5.53 -8.21 9.64
CA LEU A 227 -6.08 -6.92 10.10
C LEU A 227 -6.16 -5.85 8.99
N THR A 228 -5.12 -5.72 8.17
CA THR A 228 -5.12 -4.70 7.10
C THR A 228 -6.02 -5.03 5.92
N ASP A 229 -6.34 -6.32 5.75
CA ASP A 229 -7.20 -6.84 4.72
C ASP A 229 -8.67 -6.61 5.13
N GLN A 230 -9.04 -6.91 6.38
CA GLN A 230 -10.36 -6.57 6.97
C GLN A 230 -10.65 -5.06 6.95
N LEU A 231 -9.72 -4.25 7.46
CA LEU A 231 -9.81 -2.78 7.36
C LEU A 231 -9.76 -2.31 5.88
N GLY A 232 -9.30 -3.17 4.99
CA GLY A 232 -9.24 -2.90 3.57
C GLY A 232 -10.57 -2.99 2.88
N TRP A 233 -11.31 -4.05 3.14
CA TRP A 233 -12.67 -4.23 2.65
C TRP A 233 -13.54 -2.99 2.91
N ARG A 234 -13.54 -2.50 4.16
CA ARG A 234 -14.30 -1.29 4.53
C ARG A 234 -13.94 -0.06 3.71
N GLN A 235 -12.66 0.15 3.40
CA GLN A 235 -12.27 1.28 2.55
C GLN A 235 -12.73 1.08 1.12
N ASP A 236 -12.55 -0.13 0.60
CA ASP A 236 -12.87 -0.44 -0.79
C ASP A 236 -14.39 -0.29 -1.01
N PHE A 237 -15.19 -0.66 -0.01
CA PHE A 237 -16.63 -0.36 0.05
C PHE A 237 -16.94 1.16 0.07
N GLN A 238 -16.22 1.96 0.86
CA GLN A 238 -16.41 3.42 0.86
C GLN A 238 -16.02 4.08 -0.48
N ILE A 239 -14.99 3.54 -1.16
CA ILE A 239 -14.62 3.96 -2.52
C ILE A 239 -15.75 3.63 -3.50
N PHE A 240 -16.35 2.45 -3.38
CA PHE A 240 -17.52 2.06 -4.17
C PHE A 240 -18.70 3.01 -3.94
N LEU A 241 -19.07 3.29 -2.70
CA LEU A 241 -20.16 4.24 -2.39
C LEU A 241 -19.95 5.61 -3.04
N GLY A 242 -18.76 6.20 -2.86
CA GLY A 242 -18.43 7.49 -3.46
C GLY A 242 -18.41 7.45 -4.99
N ALA A 243 -18.09 6.30 -5.60
CA ALA A 243 -18.16 6.15 -7.06
C ALA A 243 -19.61 6.10 -7.55
N ILE A 244 -20.51 5.43 -6.83
CA ILE A 244 -21.95 5.39 -7.15
C ILE A 244 -22.56 6.79 -7.10
N GLU A 245 -22.18 7.61 -6.12
CA GLU A 245 -22.63 9.02 -6.03
C GLU A 245 -22.21 9.85 -7.26
N GLN A 246 -21.13 9.48 -7.94
CA GLN A 246 -20.61 10.21 -9.10
C GLN A 246 -21.09 9.66 -10.45
N LEU A 247 -21.86 8.56 -10.47
CA LEU A 247 -22.44 8.04 -11.70
C LEU A 247 -23.54 8.96 -12.24
N PRO A 248 -23.76 9.01 -13.57
CA PRO A 248 -24.95 9.65 -14.13
C PRO A 248 -26.23 8.99 -13.64
N ASP A 249 -27.32 9.77 -13.62
CA ASP A 249 -28.63 9.29 -13.19
C ASP A 249 -29.23 8.32 -14.21
N SER A 250 -29.27 7.03 -13.85
CA SER A 250 -30.09 6.01 -14.51
C SER A 250 -31.16 5.49 -13.55
N THR A 251 -32.14 4.75 -14.07
CA THR A 251 -33.16 4.10 -13.23
C THR A 251 -32.53 3.18 -12.19
N ASP A 252 -31.53 2.39 -12.57
CA ASP A 252 -30.82 1.47 -11.68
C ASP A 252 -29.95 2.20 -10.66
N VAL A 253 -29.25 3.25 -11.07
CA VAL A 253 -28.43 4.07 -10.16
C VAL A 253 -29.29 4.78 -9.13
N ARG A 254 -30.46 5.32 -9.53
CA ARG A 254 -31.42 5.93 -8.58
C ARG A 254 -32.02 4.89 -7.63
N ALA A 255 -32.37 3.71 -8.12
CA ALA A 255 -32.87 2.61 -7.29
C ALA A 255 -31.80 2.19 -6.26
N LEU A 256 -30.56 2.03 -6.71
CA LEU A 256 -29.42 1.70 -5.87
C LEU A 256 -29.19 2.75 -4.78
N ARG A 257 -29.09 4.03 -5.15
CA ARG A 257 -28.87 5.13 -4.20
C ARG A 257 -29.93 5.21 -3.10
N ARG A 258 -31.19 4.89 -3.41
CA ARG A 258 -32.28 4.81 -2.41
C ARG A 258 -32.09 3.66 -1.42
N GLN A 259 -31.47 2.56 -1.83
CA GLN A 259 -31.25 1.38 -0.98
C GLN A 259 -29.95 1.46 -0.15
N LEU A 260 -28.95 2.23 -0.60
CA LEU A 260 -27.63 2.32 0.05
C LEU A 260 -27.69 2.72 1.54
N PRO A 261 -28.46 3.74 1.98
CA PRO A 261 -28.48 4.16 3.38
C PRO A 261 -28.89 3.04 4.33
N ASN A 262 -29.94 2.30 3.97
CA ASN A 262 -30.54 1.25 4.81
C ASN A 262 -29.61 0.05 5.01
N LYS A 263 -28.68 -0.19 4.08
CA LYS A 263 -27.89 -1.41 4.06
C LYS A 263 -26.38 -1.19 4.28
N SER A 264 -25.89 0.05 4.14
CA SER A 264 -24.48 0.43 4.35
C SER A 264 -23.89 -0.01 5.70
N ALA A 265 -24.69 0.00 6.77
CA ALA A 265 -24.27 -0.45 8.09
C ALA A 265 -24.00 -1.96 8.15
N SER A 266 -24.87 -2.76 7.51
CA SER A 266 -24.77 -4.22 7.38
C SER A 266 -23.57 -4.60 6.49
N TRP A 267 -23.40 -3.91 5.36
CA TRP A 267 -22.38 -4.22 4.35
C TRP A 267 -20.95 -3.87 4.74
N SER A 268 -20.78 -2.88 5.61
CA SER A 268 -19.45 -2.57 6.17
C SER A 268 -18.89 -3.68 7.08
N GLN A 269 -19.76 -4.63 7.48
CA GLN A 269 -19.45 -5.74 8.38
C GLN A 269 -19.46 -7.11 7.68
N ALA A 270 -20.27 -7.28 6.64
CA ALA A 270 -20.24 -8.46 5.79
C ALA A 270 -18.98 -8.44 4.89
N GLU A 271 -17.98 -9.24 5.23
CA GLU A 271 -16.87 -9.52 4.33
C GLU A 271 -17.34 -10.53 3.27
N PRO A 272 -17.11 -10.30 1.97
CA PRO A 272 -17.34 -11.35 0.98
C PRO A 272 -16.36 -12.48 1.31
N HIS A 273 -16.91 -13.64 1.65
CA HIS A 273 -16.12 -14.84 1.82
C HIS A 273 -15.47 -15.17 0.46
N THR A 274 -14.14 -15.01 0.39
CA THR A 274 -13.32 -15.50 -0.73
C THR A 274 -13.09 -16.99 -0.61
#